data_AF-A0A550HBI9-F1
#
_entry.id   AF-A0A550HBI9-F1
#
_cell.length_a   1.000
_cell.length_b   1.000
_cell.length_c   1.000
_cell.angle_alpha   90.00
_cell.angle_beta   90.00
_cell.angle_gamma   90.00
#
_symmetry.space_group_name_H-M   'P 1'
#
loop_
_entity.id
_entity.type
_entity.pdbx_description
1 polymer ?
#
loop_
_entity_poly.entity_id
_entity_poly.type
_entity_poly.pdbx_seq_one_letter_code
_entity_poly.pdbx_strand_id
1 'polypeptide(L)'
;MTSTPHPNTPRWLLEVTAAAAPADPAAFEEQRQLLRTVAVFHPASRTWGTYIGALDVRALIVLQRLYGAAQQFGTEVHIQAIAAPATWNGPCFTEAGELAAFAAAEADRGRQLGQLPVS
;
A
#
# COMPACT_ATOMS: atom_id res chain seq x y z
N MET A 1 37.09 9.00 -12.52
CA MET A 1 35.89 9.85 -12.41
C MET A 1 34.97 9.22 -11.39
N THR A 2 35.00 9.72 -10.17
CA THR A 2 34.17 9.28 -9.04
C THR A 2 32.85 10.03 -9.09
N SER A 3 31.77 9.37 -9.49
CA SER A 3 30.41 9.94 -9.36
C SER A 3 30.10 10.12 -7.88
N THR A 4 29.96 11.36 -7.45
CA THR A 4 29.35 11.74 -6.18
C THR A 4 27.89 11.24 -6.18
N PRO A 5 27.46 10.44 -5.18
CA PRO A 5 26.04 10.11 -5.05
C PRO A 5 25.30 11.43 -4.79
N HIS A 6 24.35 11.79 -5.65
CA HIS A 6 23.47 12.93 -5.38
C HIS A 6 22.72 12.66 -4.08
N PRO A 7 22.96 13.41 -2.99
CA PRO A 7 22.15 13.29 -1.81
C PRO A 7 20.84 14.05 -2.08
N ASN A 8 19.70 13.41 -1.83
CA ASN A 8 18.34 13.99 -1.91
C ASN A 8 17.56 13.82 -3.23
N THR A 9 17.67 12.70 -3.92
CA THR A 9 16.46 12.27 -4.65
C THR A 9 15.44 11.79 -3.61
N PRO A 10 14.25 12.41 -3.52
CA PRO A 10 13.24 11.99 -2.56
C PRO A 10 12.83 10.56 -2.88
N ARG A 11 13.03 9.65 -1.92
CA ARG A 11 12.68 8.24 -2.02
C ARG A 11 11.33 8.03 -1.36
N TRP A 12 10.42 7.39 -2.07
CA TRP A 12 9.06 7.17 -1.57
C TRP A 12 8.70 5.69 -1.54
N LEU A 13 7.76 5.38 -0.65
CA LEU A 13 7.08 4.09 -0.54
C LEU A 13 5.58 4.34 -0.51
N LEU A 14 4.82 3.34 -0.94
CA LEU A 14 3.41 3.24 -0.63
C LEU A 14 3.28 2.39 0.64
N GLU A 15 2.78 3.00 1.71
CA GLU A 15 2.29 2.27 2.86
C GLU A 15 0.85 1.83 2.56
N VAL A 16 0.61 0.54 2.64
CA VAL A 16 -0.72 -0.06 2.47
C VAL A 16 -1.11 -0.67 3.81
N THR A 17 -2.24 -0.22 4.34
CA THR A 17 -2.81 -0.75 5.58
C THR A 17 -4.20 -1.31 5.33
N ALA A 18 -4.51 -2.45 5.92
CA ALA A 18 -5.86 -3.01 5.94
C ALA A 18 -6.32 -3.19 7.38
N ALA A 19 -7.55 -2.80 7.71
CA ALA A 19 -8.09 -3.03 9.04
C ALA A 19 -8.24 -4.54 9.31
N ALA A 20 -7.88 -4.95 10.53
CA ALA A 20 -8.13 -6.32 10.95
C ALA A 20 -9.64 -6.57 11.09
N ALA A 21 -10.06 -7.82 10.88
CA ALA A 21 -11.44 -8.23 11.06
C ALA A 21 -11.95 -7.85 12.47
N PRO A 22 -13.26 -7.60 12.63
CA PRO A 22 -13.88 -7.29 13.92
C PRO A 22 -13.57 -8.37 14.97
N ALA A 23 -13.92 -8.12 16.24
CA ALA A 23 -13.50 -8.88 17.43
C ALA A 23 -13.88 -10.39 17.49
N ASP A 24 -14.32 -10.99 16.39
CA ASP A 24 -14.43 -12.44 16.23
C ASP A 24 -13.02 -13.07 16.04
N PRO A 25 -12.58 -13.93 16.99
CA PRO A 25 -11.29 -14.60 16.90
C PRO A 25 -11.15 -15.51 15.67
N ALA A 26 -12.25 -16.09 15.18
CA ALA A 26 -12.22 -16.98 14.03
C ALA A 26 -11.95 -16.20 12.73
N ALA A 27 -12.71 -15.13 12.50
CA ALA A 27 -12.50 -14.23 11.37
C ALA A 27 -11.09 -13.61 11.38
N PHE A 28 -10.56 -13.24 12.56
CA PHE A 28 -9.20 -12.74 12.66
C PHE A 28 -8.15 -13.78 12.25
N GLU A 29 -8.30 -15.03 12.67
CA GLU A 29 -7.35 -16.10 12.32
C GLU A 29 -7.40 -16.42 10.83
N GLU A 30 -8.59 -16.47 10.22
CA GLU A 30 -8.74 -16.63 8.78
C GLU A 30 -8.07 -15.49 8.00
N GLN A 31 -8.32 -14.24 8.40
CA GLN A 31 -7.67 -13.09 7.80
C GLN A 31 -6.14 -13.14 7.97
N ARG A 32 -5.65 -13.57 9.13
CA ARG A 32 -4.21 -13.77 9.38
C ARG A 32 -3.62 -14.80 8.44
N GLN A 33 -4.27 -15.94 8.23
CA GLN A 33 -3.76 -16.97 7.31
C GLN A 33 -3.63 -16.46 5.87
N LEU A 34 -4.57 -15.61 5.44
CA LEU A 34 -4.55 -14.98 4.11
C LEU A 34 -3.44 -13.93 3.97
N LEU A 35 -3.25 -13.10 5.00
CA LEU A 35 -2.39 -11.91 4.91
C LEU A 35 -0.95 -12.11 5.42
N ARG A 36 -0.67 -13.12 6.25
CA ARG A 36 0.65 -13.32 6.87
C ARG A 36 1.82 -13.42 5.89
N THR A 37 1.57 -13.76 4.63
CA THR A 37 2.61 -13.88 3.60
C THR A 37 2.89 -12.56 2.87
N VAL A 38 2.03 -11.55 3.03
CA VAL A 38 2.10 -10.28 2.28
C VAL A 38 2.08 -9.03 3.16
N ALA A 39 1.63 -9.13 4.41
CA ALA A 39 1.54 -8.04 5.35
C ALA A 39 1.90 -8.49 6.77
N VAL A 40 2.38 -7.52 7.56
CA VAL A 40 2.69 -7.68 8.98
C VAL A 40 1.52 -7.17 9.80
N PHE A 41 1.15 -7.89 10.86
CA PHE A 41 0.14 -7.40 11.78
C PHE A 41 0.76 -6.41 12.78
N HIS A 42 0.12 -5.25 12.93
CA HIS A 42 0.45 -4.23 13.90
C HIS A 42 -0.58 -4.24 15.05
N PRO A 43 -0.24 -4.78 16.23
CA PRO A 43 -1.21 -4.94 17.32
C PRO A 43 -1.75 -3.63 17.87
N ALA A 44 -0.93 -2.57 17.86
CA ALA A 44 -1.29 -1.26 18.42
C ALA A 44 -2.42 -0.57 17.64
N SER A 45 -2.38 -0.65 16.31
CA SER A 45 -3.39 -0.08 15.41
C SER A 45 -4.46 -1.09 14.99
N ARG A 46 -4.28 -2.39 15.31
CA ARG A 46 -5.09 -3.50 14.79
C ARG A 46 -5.20 -3.49 13.27
N THR A 47 -4.08 -3.25 12.59
CA THR A 47 -4.00 -3.22 11.12
C THR A 47 -2.97 -4.21 10.58
N TRP A 48 -3.19 -4.66 9.36
CA TRP A 48 -2.21 -5.33 8.53
C TRP A 48 -1.49 -4.29 7.69
N GLY A 49 -0.16 -4.22 7.78
CA GLY A 49 0.65 -3.22 7.08
C GLY A 49 1.69 -3.85 6.16
N THR A 50 1.95 -3.20 5.03
CA THR A 50 3.07 -3.53 4.15
C THR A 50 3.56 -2.29 3.41
N TYR A 51 4.79 -2.34 2.93
CA TYR A 51 5.43 -1.26 2.20
C TYR A 51 5.74 -1.71 0.78
N ILE A 52 5.32 -0.92 -0.20
CA ILE A 52 5.57 -1.15 -1.62
C ILE A 52 6.50 -0.05 -2.12
N GLY A 53 7.61 -0.44 -2.73
CA GLY A 53 8.60 0.49 -3.28
C GLY A 53 8.70 0.48 -4.80
N ALA A 54 7.95 -0.38 -5.46
CA ALA A 54 7.83 -0.46 -6.92
C ALA A 54 6.49 -1.12 -7.28
N LEU A 55 5.83 -0.67 -8.35
CA LEU A 55 4.59 -1.28 -8.85
C LEU A 55 4.90 -2.40 -9.86
N ASP A 56 5.39 -3.52 -9.35
CA ASP A 56 5.61 -4.74 -10.13
C ASP A 56 4.49 -5.79 -9.92
N VAL A 57 4.61 -6.95 -10.56
CA VAL A 57 3.64 -8.07 -10.42
C VAL A 57 3.48 -8.50 -8.95
N ARG A 58 4.55 -8.45 -8.15
CA ARG A 58 4.48 -8.81 -6.74
C ARG A 58 3.69 -7.78 -5.95
N ALA A 59 3.89 -6.48 -6.21
CA ALA A 59 3.09 -5.42 -5.62
C ALA A 59 1.61 -5.56 -5.96
N LEU A 60 1.28 -5.90 -7.21
CA LEU A 60 -0.11 -6.14 -7.62
C LEU A 60 -0.73 -7.34 -6.87
N ILE A 61 0.01 -8.44 -6.68
CA ILE A 61 -0.46 -9.59 -5.90
C ILE A 61 -0.72 -9.19 -4.43
N VAL A 62 0.18 -8.39 -3.84
CA VAL A 62 0.02 -7.88 -2.47
C VAL A 62 -1.25 -7.04 -2.34
N LEU A 63 -1.43 -6.06 -3.24
CA LEU A 63 -2.62 -5.22 -3.28
C LEU A 63 -3.89 -6.05 -3.47
N GLN A 64 -3.90 -6.97 -4.43
CA GLN A 64 -5.05 -7.85 -4.69
C GLN A 64 -5.44 -8.67 -3.45
N ARG A 65 -4.46 -9.20 -2.71
CA ARG A 65 -4.75 -9.95 -1.48
C ARG A 65 -5.29 -9.09 -0.36
N LEU A 66 -4.73 -7.90 -0.17
CA LEU A 66 -5.20 -6.96 0.86
C LEU A 66 -6.64 -6.49 0.56
N TYR A 67 -6.90 -6.09 -0.68
CA TYR A 67 -8.26 -5.71 -1.10
C TYR A 67 -9.24 -6.90 -1.07
N GLY A 68 -8.81 -8.09 -1.48
CA GLY A 68 -9.65 -9.29 -1.41
C GLY A 68 -10.01 -9.67 0.02
N ALA A 69 -9.05 -9.62 0.95
CA ALA A 69 -9.32 -9.83 2.37
C ALA A 69 -10.24 -8.74 2.93
N ALA A 70 -10.00 -7.48 2.61
CA ALA A 70 -10.83 -6.38 3.05
C ALA A 70 -12.29 -6.54 2.58
N GLN A 71 -12.50 -6.90 1.32
CA GLN A 71 -13.82 -7.22 0.79
C GLN A 71 -14.47 -8.41 1.51
N GLN A 72 -13.72 -9.48 1.75
CA GLN A 72 -14.22 -10.69 2.40
C GLN A 72 -14.67 -10.45 3.85
N PHE A 73 -13.92 -9.64 4.61
CA PHE A 73 -14.19 -9.38 6.03
C PHE A 73 -14.90 -8.04 6.30
N GLY A 74 -15.29 -7.32 5.25
CA GLY A 74 -15.95 -6.01 5.37
C GLY A 74 -15.05 -4.97 6.06
N THR A 75 -13.75 -4.99 5.80
CA THR A 75 -12.77 -4.04 6.35
C THR A 75 -12.28 -3.07 5.27
N GLU A 76 -11.60 -2.01 5.69
CA GLU A 76 -11.09 -0.97 4.79
C GLU A 76 -9.59 -1.16 4.50
N VAL A 77 -9.17 -0.72 3.31
CA VAL A 77 -7.77 -0.59 2.92
C VAL A 77 -7.46 0.88 2.73
N HIS A 78 -6.38 1.35 3.33
CA HIS A 78 -5.82 2.69 3.11
C HIS A 78 -4.45 2.59 2.48
N ILE A 79 -4.20 3.45 1.49
CA ILE A 79 -2.91 3.55 0.82
C ILE A 79 -2.43 4.99 0.91
N GLN A 80 -1.20 5.18 1.35
CA GLN A 80 -0.59 6.50 1.41
C GLN A 80 0.87 6.48 0.96
N ALA A 81 1.30 7.57 0.34
CA ALA A 81 2.69 7.79 -0.01
C ALA A 81 3.46 8.29 1.22
N ILE A 82 4.55 7.62 1.57
CA ILE A 82 5.44 8.01 2.67
C ILE A 82 6.88 8.15 2.18
N ALA A 83 7.66 9.00 2.85
CA ALA A 83 9.10 9.05 2.62
C ALA A 83 9.73 7.73 3.10
N ALA A 84 10.60 7.15 2.27
CA ALA A 84 11.33 5.95 2.64
C ALA A 84 12.29 6.27 3.81
N PRO A 85 12.26 5.48 4.90
CA PRO A 85 13.20 5.70 6.01
C PRO A 85 14.64 5.44 5.54
N ALA A 86 15.61 6.10 6.18
CA ALA A 86 17.02 5.95 5.82
C ALA A 86 17.54 4.49 5.91
N THR A 87 16.88 3.66 6.73
CA THR A 87 17.18 2.24 6.90
C THR A 87 16.59 1.34 5.80
N TRP A 88 15.80 1.89 4.88
CA TRP A 88 15.16 1.13 3.81
C TRP A 88 16.14 0.82 2.67
N ASN A 89 16.38 -0.48 2.47
CA ASN A 89 17.30 -1.01 1.45
C ASN A 89 16.57 -1.60 0.23
N GLY A 90 15.23 -1.52 0.18
CA GLY A 90 14.43 -2.03 -0.93
C GLY A 90 14.24 -1.02 -2.08
N PRO A 91 13.47 -1.42 -3.12
CA PRO A 91 13.04 -0.51 -4.18
C PRO A 91 12.34 0.73 -3.61
N CYS A 92 12.39 1.85 -4.33
CA CYS A 92 11.66 3.07 -4.00
C CYS A 92 11.18 3.74 -5.29
N PHE A 93 10.07 4.45 -5.19
CA PHE A 93 9.68 5.39 -6.22
C PHE A 93 10.63 6.60 -6.15
N THR A 94 11.20 6.98 -7.29
CA THR A 94 12.16 8.08 -7.41
C THR A 94 11.53 9.38 -7.88
N GLU A 95 10.30 9.32 -8.41
CA GLU A 95 9.57 10.48 -8.91
C GLU A 95 8.19 10.59 -8.25
N ALA A 96 7.83 11.82 -7.87
CA ALA A 96 6.49 12.12 -7.36
C ALA A 96 5.40 11.90 -8.44
N GLY A 97 5.76 11.87 -9.72
CA GLY A 97 4.83 11.65 -10.84
C GLY A 97 4.20 10.24 -10.82
N GLU A 98 4.96 9.21 -10.46
CA GLU A 98 4.44 7.84 -10.33
C GLU A 98 3.46 7.72 -9.16
N LEU A 99 3.72 8.45 -8.06
CA LEU A 99 2.80 8.55 -6.91
C LEU A 99 1.57 9.39 -7.24
N ALA A 100 1.72 10.45 -8.04
CA ALA A 100 0.61 11.28 -8.49
C ALA A 100 -0.34 10.50 -9.42
N ALA A 101 0.20 9.66 -10.31
CA ALA A 101 -0.60 8.75 -11.12
C ALA A 101 -1.35 7.73 -10.26
N PHE A 102 -0.71 7.22 -9.20
CA PHE A 102 -1.35 6.33 -8.23
C PHE A 102 -2.47 7.05 -7.43
N ALA A 103 -2.21 8.26 -6.93
CA ALA A 103 -3.19 9.07 -6.21
C ALA A 103 -4.39 9.44 -7.11
N ALA A 104 -4.14 9.75 -8.39
CA ALA A 104 -5.21 9.98 -9.37
C ALA A 104 -6.04 8.72 -9.61
N ALA A 105 -5.41 7.55 -9.73
CA ALA A 105 -6.12 6.28 -9.91
C ALA A 105 -6.97 5.88 -8.69
N GLU A 106 -6.48 6.11 -7.47
CA GLU A 106 -7.29 5.89 -6.25
C GLU A 106 -8.45 6.89 -6.15
N ALA A 107 -8.25 8.16 -6.52
CA ALA A 107 -9.32 9.15 -6.58
C ALA A 107 -10.41 8.78 -7.62
N ASP A 108 -10.02 8.14 -8.72
CA ASP A 108 -10.94 7.67 -9.77
C ASP A 108 -11.69 6.38 -9.40
N ARG A 109 -11.23 5.62 -8.38
CA ARG A 109 -11.79 4.31 -8.00
C ARG A 109 -13.22 4.39 -7.45
N GLY A 110 -13.66 5.57 -7.01
CA GLY A 110 -15.04 5.87 -6.60
C GLY A 110 -15.90 6.55 -7.67
N ARG A 111 -15.35 6.81 -8.87
CA ARG A 111 -16.04 7.56 -9.93
C ARG A 111 -16.90 6.65 -10.79
N GLN A 112 -18.15 7.03 -11.03
CA GLN A 112 -18.96 6.38 -12.06
C GLN A 112 -18.37 6.65 -13.44
N LEU A 113 -18.28 5.61 -14.27
CA LEU A 113 -17.89 5.70 -15.68
C LEU A 113 -18.73 6.78 -16.39
N GLY A 114 -18.08 7.87 -16.83
CA GLY A 114 -18.73 9.00 -17.52
C GLY A 114 -18.55 10.39 -16.88
N GLN A 115 -17.97 10.50 -15.69
CA GLN A 115 -17.64 11.80 -15.10
C GLN A 115 -16.26 12.30 -15.54
N LEU A 116 -16.22 13.50 -16.13
CA LEU A 116 -14.97 14.18 -16.50
C LEU A 116 -14.20 14.65 -15.25
N PRO A 117 -12.85 14.70 -15.30
CA PRO A 117 -12.05 15.23 -14.21
C PRO A 117 -12.36 16.72 -14.01
N VAL A 118 -12.64 17.11 -12.77
CA VAL A 118 -12.71 18.54 -12.40
C VAL A 118 -11.29 19.08 -12.37
N SER A 119 -11.05 20.10 -13.20
CA SER A 119 -9.79 20.83 -13.36
C SER A 119 -9.44 21.65 -12.14
#